data_AF-A0A9P5NZE6-F1
#
_entry.id   AF-A0A9P5NZE6-F1
#
_cell.length_a   1.000
_cell.length_b   1.000
_cell.length_c   1.000
_cell.angle_alpha   90.00
_cell.angle_beta   90.00
_cell.angle_gamma   90.00
#
_symmetry.space_group_name_H-M   'P 1'
#
loop_
_entity.id
_entity.type
_entity.pdbx_description
1 polymer ?
#
loop_
_entity_poly.entity_id
_entity_poly.type
_entity_poly.pdbx_seq_one_letter_code
_entity_poly.pdbx_strand_id
1 'polypeptide(L)'
;MLKHRGFSAWVMSNGKALPEYLVAVDEEAHRVSCWIPGKEGQTFTVYWQDHGGKVDSCAFIALDGLVVPGRFLFGDGVASRGGIRASHLTERPFTFQKVPNDTMDSPTRRAGKDAGMITLKIKRIRRLDARPANPIQVIPSVLGKRKVGDLCIGFGEEIRAESQHPSTWEVLPYEEDVTIPGASKPSTYVSFVFRYRSPEFLEAQGIAVGEEIPKPRPATRATRQAVRRVASLPPHIHQESASSAERPAKRPRLSSSTQAFPTGVRRPSAENRRIASWAATASEPTITSLGESQFFLPVTKPYFGAPLTNITLDADSSVTSESPDLSGSSQGFQ
;
A
#
# COMPACT_ATOMS: atom_id res chain seq x y z
N MET A 1 4.18 3.39 14.43
CA MET A 1 4.45 3.96 13.10
C MET A 1 5.91 3.69 12.77
N LEU A 2 6.18 2.87 11.75
CA LEU A 2 7.53 2.56 11.31
C LEU A 2 8.15 3.75 10.58
N LYS A 3 9.45 4.00 10.77
CA LYS A 3 10.22 5.05 10.09
C LYS A 3 11.54 4.50 9.57
N HIS A 4 11.88 4.80 8.33
CA HIS A 4 13.18 4.46 7.74
C HIS A 4 13.45 5.27 6.47
N ARG A 5 14.69 5.76 6.30
CA ARG A 5 15.15 6.48 5.09
C ARG A 5 14.26 7.65 4.65
N GLY A 6 13.74 8.43 5.59
CA GLY A 6 12.86 9.57 5.29
C GLY A 6 11.42 9.19 4.94
N PHE A 7 11.06 7.91 5.06
CA PHE A 7 9.69 7.43 4.90
C PHE A 7 9.12 6.92 6.22
N SER A 8 7.81 7.02 6.37
CA SER A 8 7.07 6.27 7.40
C SER A 8 5.94 5.47 6.79
N ALA A 9 5.56 4.39 7.47
CA ALA A 9 4.46 3.53 7.07
C ALA A 9 3.73 2.98 8.28
N TRP A 10 2.41 2.80 8.13
CA TRP A 10 1.55 2.20 9.15
C TRP A 10 0.31 1.57 8.50
N VAL A 11 -0.35 0.68 9.24
CA VAL A 11 -1.61 0.07 8.82
C VAL A 11 -2.72 0.58 9.73
N MET A 12 -3.83 1.02 9.14
CA MET A 12 -5.03 1.38 9.89
C MET A 12 -6.11 0.33 9.69
N SER A 13 -6.79 -0.05 10.76
CA SER A 13 -7.99 -0.89 10.74
C SER A 13 -9.11 -0.15 11.49
N ASN A 14 -10.31 -0.09 10.90
CA ASN A 14 -11.46 0.62 11.49
C ASN A 14 -11.14 2.05 11.98
N GLY A 15 -10.37 2.80 11.18
CA GLY A 15 -10.00 4.19 11.47
C GLY A 15 -8.93 4.36 12.57
N LYS A 16 -8.37 3.28 13.12
CA LYS A 16 -7.30 3.33 14.13
C LYS A 16 -6.02 2.70 13.60
N ALA A 17 -4.88 3.32 13.91
CA ALA A 17 -3.59 2.72 13.62
C ALA A 17 -3.43 1.44 14.46
N LEU A 18 -3.01 0.35 13.80
CA LEU A 18 -2.73 -0.90 14.49
C LEU A 18 -1.44 -0.78 15.31
N PRO A 19 -1.37 -1.37 16.51
CA PRO A 19 -0.13 -1.42 17.28
C PRO A 19 0.91 -2.27 16.55
N GLU A 20 2.17 -1.88 16.68
CA GLU A 20 3.32 -2.51 16.05
C GLU A 20 4.18 -3.17 17.14
N TYR A 21 4.46 -4.45 17.00
CA TYR A 21 5.24 -5.23 17.95
C TYR A 21 6.53 -5.76 17.33
N LEU A 22 7.57 -5.93 18.15
CA LEU A 22 8.88 -6.45 17.75
C LEU A 22 9.41 -5.82 16.45
N VAL A 23 9.55 -4.49 16.47
CA VAL A 23 10.10 -3.75 15.34
C VAL A 23 11.57 -4.15 15.14
N ALA A 24 11.91 -4.61 13.93
CA ALA A 24 13.26 -4.97 13.54
C ALA A 24 13.65 -4.22 12.26
N VAL A 25 14.85 -3.65 12.26
CA VAL A 25 15.43 -2.93 11.13
C VAL A 25 16.59 -3.74 10.57
N ASP A 26 16.54 -3.98 9.27
CA ASP A 26 17.57 -4.62 8.47
C ASP A 26 18.19 -3.53 7.59
N GLU A 27 19.31 -2.98 8.07
CA GLU A 27 20.00 -1.86 7.43
C GLU A 27 20.60 -2.24 6.08
N GLU A 28 21.02 -3.49 5.89
CA GLU A 28 21.60 -3.97 4.63
C GLU A 28 20.53 -4.11 3.54
N ALA A 29 19.37 -4.68 3.87
CA ALA A 29 18.25 -4.82 2.95
C ALA A 29 17.33 -3.59 2.88
N HIS A 30 17.63 -2.54 3.65
CA HIS A 30 16.81 -1.32 3.79
C HIS A 30 15.35 -1.63 4.10
N ARG A 31 15.15 -2.52 5.07
CA ARG A 31 13.87 -3.13 5.37
C ARG A 31 13.54 -2.98 6.84
N VAL A 32 12.34 -2.49 7.15
CA VAL A 32 11.79 -2.52 8.50
C VAL A 32 10.67 -3.53 8.56
N SER A 33 10.62 -4.32 9.63
CA SER A 33 9.54 -5.28 9.85
C SER A 33 8.97 -5.20 11.26
N CYS A 34 7.70 -5.53 11.41
CA CYS A 34 7.03 -5.64 12.70
C CYS A 34 5.88 -6.64 12.62
N TRP A 35 5.30 -6.95 13.79
CA TRP A 35 4.05 -7.69 13.89
C TRP A 35 2.88 -6.74 14.14
N ILE A 36 1.74 -7.04 13.52
CA ILE A 36 0.48 -6.30 13.73
C ILE A 36 -0.69 -7.27 13.96
N PRO A 37 -1.68 -6.90 14.80
CA PRO A 37 -2.88 -7.71 15.00
C PRO A 37 -3.86 -7.48 13.84
N GLY A 38 -4.33 -8.56 13.21
CA GLY A 38 -5.41 -8.54 12.23
C GLY A 38 -6.64 -9.24 12.80
N LYS A 39 -7.83 -8.67 12.65
CA LYS A 39 -9.09 -9.27 13.09
C LYS A 39 -9.95 -9.60 11.89
N GLU A 40 -10.47 -10.83 11.85
CA GLU A 40 -11.34 -11.30 10.78
C GLU A 40 -12.51 -10.35 10.50
N GLY A 41 -12.81 -10.15 9.21
CA GLY A 41 -13.87 -9.28 8.72
C GLY A 41 -13.52 -7.79 8.73
N GLN A 42 -12.42 -7.37 9.37
CA GLN A 42 -12.05 -5.96 9.41
C GLN A 42 -11.37 -5.53 8.12
N THR A 43 -11.79 -4.36 7.62
CA THR A 43 -11.11 -3.68 6.53
C THR A 43 -9.87 -2.96 7.05
N PHE A 44 -8.83 -2.91 6.23
CA PHE A 44 -7.63 -2.17 6.57
C PHE A 44 -7.14 -1.32 5.41
N THR A 45 -6.32 -0.32 5.72
CA THR A 45 -5.70 0.58 4.75
C THR A 45 -4.23 0.75 5.10
N VAL A 46 -3.38 0.58 4.10
CA VAL A 46 -1.93 0.82 4.22
C VAL A 46 -1.67 2.29 3.95
N TYR A 47 -1.01 2.96 4.88
CA TYR A 47 -0.59 4.35 4.77
C TYR A 47 0.92 4.44 4.70
N TRP A 48 1.40 5.44 3.96
CA TRP A 48 2.80 5.82 3.97
C TRP A 48 2.97 7.31 3.72
N GLN A 49 4.08 7.83 4.22
CA GLN A 49 4.43 9.24 4.13
C GLN A 49 5.88 9.40 3.69
N ASP A 50 6.09 10.33 2.77
CA ASP A 50 7.40 10.90 2.46
C ASP A 50 7.60 12.15 3.33
N HIS A 51 8.70 12.19 4.08
CA HIS A 51 9.04 13.28 4.99
C HIS A 51 9.87 14.40 4.34
N GLY A 52 9.85 14.52 3.01
CA GLY A 52 10.49 15.62 2.30
C GLY A 52 11.75 15.20 1.52
N GLY A 53 11.74 14.01 0.92
CA GLY A 53 12.86 13.48 0.14
C GLY A 53 13.20 14.27 -1.12
N LYS A 54 12.33 15.20 -1.57
CA LYS A 54 12.47 15.99 -2.83
C LYS A 54 12.61 15.17 -4.11
N VAL A 55 12.51 13.85 -4.01
CA VAL A 55 12.62 12.91 -5.12
C VAL A 55 11.26 12.24 -5.30
N ASP A 56 10.79 12.18 -6.54
CA ASP A 56 9.56 11.48 -6.85
C ASP A 56 9.69 10.01 -6.49
N SER A 57 8.65 9.45 -5.86
CA SER A 57 8.62 8.06 -5.46
C SER A 57 7.33 7.38 -5.89
N CYS A 58 7.42 6.07 -6.10
CA CYS A 58 6.25 5.24 -6.35
C CYS A 58 6.23 4.05 -5.39
N ALA A 59 5.03 3.71 -4.92
CA ALA A 59 4.83 2.63 -3.98
C ALA A 59 4.14 1.42 -4.63
N PHE A 60 4.50 0.24 -4.17
CA PHE A 60 3.85 -1.03 -4.48
C PHE A 60 3.56 -1.77 -3.19
N ILE A 61 2.40 -2.43 -3.11
CA ILE A 61 2.00 -3.16 -1.93
C ILE A 61 1.87 -4.62 -2.32
N ALA A 62 2.55 -5.53 -1.63
CA ALA A 62 2.35 -6.97 -1.77
C ALA A 62 1.50 -7.48 -0.60
N LEU A 63 0.37 -8.10 -0.91
CA LEU A 63 -0.58 -8.68 0.02
C LEU A 63 -0.52 -10.20 -0.13
N ASP A 64 0.08 -10.91 0.83
CA ASP A 64 0.28 -12.36 0.73
C ASP A 64 0.93 -12.82 -0.59
N GLY A 65 1.80 -11.98 -1.16
CA GLY A 65 2.47 -12.20 -2.44
C GLY A 65 1.76 -11.61 -3.67
N LEU A 66 0.50 -11.19 -3.57
CA LEU A 66 -0.17 -10.44 -4.65
C LEU A 66 0.29 -8.99 -4.64
N VAL A 67 0.95 -8.56 -5.72
CA VAL A 67 1.39 -7.18 -5.89
C VAL A 67 0.25 -6.32 -6.43
N VAL A 68 -0.20 -5.38 -5.61
CA VAL A 68 -1.16 -4.34 -5.98
C VAL A 68 -0.43 -3.00 -6.17
N PRO A 69 -0.85 -2.19 -7.15
CA PRO A 69 -0.21 -0.93 -7.40
C PRO A 69 -0.56 0.10 -6.31
N GLY A 70 0.44 0.85 -5.86
CA GLY A 70 0.27 1.94 -4.90
C GLY A 70 0.02 3.28 -5.58
N ARG A 71 0.57 4.36 -5.00
CA ARG A 71 0.49 5.73 -5.50
C ARG A 71 1.87 6.32 -5.71
N PHE A 72 1.91 7.44 -6.43
CA PHE A 72 3.06 8.32 -6.51
C PHE A 72 3.05 9.31 -5.34
N LEU A 73 4.24 9.70 -4.88
CA LEU A 73 4.49 10.87 -4.04
C LEU A 73 5.56 11.72 -4.73
N PHE A 74 5.46 13.04 -4.62
CA PHE A 74 6.28 13.98 -5.39
C PHE A 74 7.29 14.70 -4.49
N GLY A 75 8.12 13.91 -3.81
CA GLY A 75 9.13 14.41 -2.87
C GLY A 75 8.60 14.83 -1.49
N ASP A 76 7.28 14.83 -1.27
CA ASP A 76 6.64 14.94 0.03
C ASP A 76 5.21 14.37 0.02
N GLY A 77 4.63 14.22 1.22
CA GLY A 77 3.20 14.00 1.41
C GLY A 77 2.82 12.62 1.91
N VAL A 78 1.51 12.40 2.06
CA VAL A 78 0.92 11.16 2.59
C VAL A 78 0.07 10.51 1.50
N ALA A 79 0.23 9.21 1.33
CA ALA A 79 -0.60 8.40 0.46
C ALA A 79 -1.11 7.16 1.20
N SER A 80 -2.18 6.58 0.67
CA SER A 80 -2.77 5.38 1.22
C SER A 80 -3.44 4.52 0.16
N ARG A 81 -3.65 3.25 0.51
CA ARG A 81 -4.39 2.29 -0.31
C ARG A 81 -5.12 1.30 0.60
N GLY A 82 -6.43 1.20 0.41
CA GLY A 82 -7.32 0.32 1.19
C GLY A 82 -8.10 -0.68 0.35
N GLY A 83 -7.84 -0.78 -0.95
CA GLY A 83 -8.56 -1.69 -1.84
C GLY A 83 -7.87 -1.87 -3.20
N ILE A 84 -8.31 -2.89 -3.94
CA ILE A 84 -7.88 -3.18 -5.31
C ILE A 84 -9.02 -2.85 -6.29
N ARG A 85 -8.68 -2.33 -7.46
CA ARG A 85 -9.68 -1.99 -8.47
C ARG A 85 -10.32 -3.26 -9.06
N ALA A 86 -11.64 -3.28 -9.10
CA ALA A 86 -12.43 -4.34 -9.74
C ALA A 86 -13.04 -3.87 -11.08
N SER A 87 -13.36 -2.58 -11.21
CA SER A 87 -13.82 -1.96 -12.46
C SER A 87 -13.26 -0.53 -12.62
N HIS A 88 -13.72 0.18 -13.65
CA HIS A 88 -13.41 1.60 -13.83
C HIS A 88 -13.95 2.49 -12.72
N LEU A 89 -15.01 2.06 -12.01
CA LEU A 89 -15.74 2.87 -11.02
C LEU A 89 -15.88 2.16 -9.66
N THR A 90 -15.22 1.02 -9.47
CA THR A 90 -15.37 0.21 -8.26
C THR A 90 -14.05 -0.37 -7.78
N GLU A 91 -13.98 -0.63 -6.48
CA GLU A 91 -12.87 -1.30 -5.84
C GLU A 91 -13.36 -2.29 -4.78
N ARG A 92 -12.53 -3.29 -4.49
CA ARG A 92 -12.75 -4.23 -3.39
C ARG A 92 -11.80 -3.89 -2.24
N PRO A 93 -12.32 -3.59 -1.04
CA PRO A 93 -11.50 -3.25 0.11
C PRO A 93 -10.61 -4.43 0.54
N PHE A 94 -9.44 -4.12 1.10
CA PHE A 94 -8.61 -5.13 1.74
C PHE A 94 -9.24 -5.53 3.07
N THR A 95 -9.44 -6.84 3.26
CA THR A 95 -10.01 -7.38 4.50
C THR A 95 -9.09 -8.44 5.07
N PHE A 96 -9.07 -8.57 6.40
CA PHE A 96 -8.56 -9.78 7.02
C PHE A 96 -9.65 -10.85 6.98
N GLN A 97 -9.34 -12.04 6.48
CA GLN A 97 -10.30 -13.14 6.33
C GLN A 97 -9.67 -14.44 6.84
N LYS A 98 -10.47 -15.37 7.35
CA LYS A 98 -9.97 -16.74 7.59
C LYS A 98 -9.95 -17.55 6.30
N VAL A 99 -8.95 -18.41 6.19
CA VAL A 99 -8.87 -19.38 5.10
C VAL A 99 -10.09 -20.32 5.17
N PRO A 100 -10.93 -20.39 4.12
CA PRO A 100 -12.12 -21.24 4.12
C PRO A 100 -11.77 -22.74 4.20
N ASN A 101 -12.60 -23.50 4.91
CA ASN A 101 -12.44 -24.95 5.09
C ASN A 101 -12.45 -25.73 3.75
N ASP A 102 -13.21 -25.24 2.77
CA ASP A 102 -13.43 -25.92 1.47
C ASP A 102 -12.23 -25.84 0.50
N THR A 103 -11.12 -25.21 0.92
CA THR A 103 -9.92 -25.06 0.07
C THR A 103 -8.98 -26.28 0.15
N MET A 104 -9.41 -27.39 0.75
CA MET A 104 -8.60 -28.59 1.04
C MET A 104 -8.12 -29.35 -0.22
N ASP A 105 -8.76 -29.19 -1.38
CA ASP A 105 -8.59 -30.12 -2.52
C ASP A 105 -7.65 -29.65 -3.65
N SER A 106 -6.71 -28.73 -3.39
CA SER A 106 -5.65 -28.38 -4.35
C SER A 106 -4.27 -28.89 -3.87
N PRO A 107 -3.94 -30.18 -4.04
CA PRO A 107 -2.76 -30.83 -3.47
C PRO A 107 -1.40 -30.36 -4.02
N THR A 108 -1.35 -29.47 -5.01
CA THR A 108 -0.09 -29.11 -5.70
C THR A 108 0.49 -27.75 -5.34
N ARG A 109 -0.14 -27.01 -4.42
CA ARG A 109 0.20 -25.61 -4.20
C ARG A 109 0.94 -25.49 -2.82
N ARG A 110 2.27 -25.22 -2.83
CA ARG A 110 3.14 -24.85 -1.64
C ARG A 110 2.93 -23.45 -1.05
N ALA A 111 2.81 -23.30 0.28
CA ALA A 111 2.64 -21.99 0.92
C ALA A 111 3.66 -20.96 0.43
N GLY A 112 3.18 -19.80 -0.03
CA GLY A 112 4.05 -18.73 -0.50
C GLY A 112 4.88 -18.18 0.67
N LYS A 113 6.15 -17.87 0.43
CA LYS A 113 7.05 -17.28 1.44
C LYS A 113 6.49 -15.97 2.04
N ASP A 114 5.63 -15.30 1.28
CA ASP A 114 5.01 -14.02 1.63
C ASP A 114 3.66 -14.16 2.35
N ALA A 115 3.22 -15.39 2.64
CA ALA A 115 1.98 -15.63 3.37
C ALA A 115 2.06 -15.02 4.78
N GLY A 116 1.13 -14.12 5.09
CA GLY A 116 1.05 -13.48 6.40
C GLY A 116 1.80 -12.18 6.47
N MET A 117 2.01 -11.56 5.31
CA MET A 117 2.78 -10.34 5.17
C MET A 117 2.04 -9.32 4.30
N ILE A 118 2.04 -8.08 4.77
CA ILE A 118 1.76 -6.89 3.97
C ILE A 118 3.10 -6.21 3.76
N THR A 119 3.58 -6.17 2.53
CA THR A 119 4.88 -5.55 2.20
C THR A 119 4.67 -4.30 1.38
N LEU A 120 5.02 -3.14 1.92
CA LEU A 120 5.10 -1.89 1.17
C LEU A 120 6.53 -1.73 0.64
N LYS A 121 6.69 -1.57 -0.67
CA LYS A 121 7.96 -1.27 -1.34
C LYS A 121 7.87 0.13 -1.93
N ILE A 122 8.80 1.00 -1.56
CA ILE A 122 8.92 2.35 -2.11
C ILE A 122 10.17 2.40 -2.99
N LYS A 123 10.02 2.99 -4.17
CA LYS A 123 11.09 3.16 -5.16
C LYS A 123 11.22 4.65 -5.46
N ARG A 124 12.45 5.18 -5.48
CA ARG A 124 12.71 6.52 -6.04
C ARG A 124 12.75 6.41 -7.56
N ILE A 125 12.16 7.39 -8.23
CA ILE A 125 11.99 7.36 -9.69
C ILE A 125 12.23 8.73 -10.32
N ARG A 126 12.51 8.72 -11.61
CA ARG A 126 12.33 9.87 -12.49
C ARG A 126 11.08 9.63 -13.34
N ARG A 127 10.15 10.58 -13.34
CA ARG A 127 8.98 10.54 -14.21
C ARG A 127 9.39 10.88 -15.64
N LEU A 128 8.84 10.14 -16.59
CA LEU A 128 8.90 10.44 -18.02
C LEU A 128 7.51 10.84 -18.51
N ASP A 129 7.20 10.53 -19.77
CA ASP A 129 5.93 10.84 -20.40
C ASP A 129 4.75 10.11 -19.77
N ALA A 130 3.57 10.69 -20.01
CA ALA A 130 2.31 10.06 -19.63
C ALA A 130 2.05 8.85 -20.53
N ARG A 131 1.53 7.77 -19.94
CA ARG A 131 1.11 6.57 -20.65
C ARG A 131 -0.29 6.14 -20.21
N PRO A 132 -0.99 5.27 -20.96
CA PRO A 132 -2.31 4.77 -20.55
C PRO A 132 -2.29 4.12 -19.17
N ALA A 133 -3.39 4.22 -18.44
CA ALA A 133 -3.54 3.59 -17.14
C ALA A 133 -3.42 2.07 -17.22
N ASN A 134 -3.05 1.45 -16.09
CA ASN A 134 -2.91 0.00 -16.04
C ASN A 134 -4.23 -0.71 -16.32
N PRO A 135 -4.17 -1.85 -17.03
CA PRO A 135 -5.31 -2.73 -17.13
C PRO A 135 -5.75 -3.17 -15.73
N ILE A 136 -7.04 -3.39 -15.59
CA ILE A 136 -7.63 -3.89 -14.35
C ILE A 136 -7.15 -5.32 -14.15
N GLN A 137 -6.57 -5.60 -12.99
CA GLN A 137 -6.03 -6.92 -12.68
C GLN A 137 -7.16 -7.87 -12.29
N VAL A 138 -7.08 -9.12 -12.75
CA VAL A 138 -7.99 -10.17 -12.29
C VAL A 138 -7.64 -10.52 -10.85
N ILE A 139 -8.58 -10.31 -9.95
CA ILE A 139 -8.40 -10.52 -8.52
C ILE A 139 -8.62 -12.01 -8.22
N PRO A 140 -7.62 -12.74 -7.69
CA PRO A 140 -7.83 -14.12 -7.26
C PRO A 140 -8.77 -14.16 -6.04
N SER A 141 -9.62 -15.19 -5.98
CA SER A 141 -10.58 -15.35 -4.88
C SER A 141 -9.91 -15.61 -3.52
N VAL A 142 -8.75 -16.25 -3.50
CA VAL A 142 -8.00 -16.58 -2.28
C VAL A 142 -6.51 -16.29 -2.52
N LEU A 143 -5.88 -15.61 -1.56
CA LEU A 143 -4.46 -15.28 -1.60
C LEU A 143 -3.62 -16.19 -0.72
N GLY A 144 -2.53 -16.69 -1.29
CA GLY A 144 -1.59 -17.54 -0.58
C GLY A 144 -2.17 -18.91 -0.22
N LYS A 145 -1.42 -19.65 0.59
CA LYS A 145 -1.81 -21.00 1.05
C LYS A 145 -1.42 -21.09 2.49
N ARG A 146 -2.40 -21.43 3.30
CA ARG A 146 -2.29 -21.43 4.75
C ARG A 146 -3.19 -22.51 5.30
N LYS A 147 -2.98 -22.80 6.58
CA LYS A 147 -3.82 -23.78 7.26
C LYS A 147 -5.23 -23.21 7.35
N VAL A 148 -6.20 -24.10 7.26
CA VAL A 148 -7.60 -23.77 7.48
C VAL A 148 -7.73 -23.05 8.83
N GLY A 149 -8.46 -21.93 8.84
CA GLY A 149 -8.60 -21.08 10.03
C GLY A 149 -7.48 -20.04 10.25
N ASP A 150 -6.34 -20.12 9.55
CA ASP A 150 -5.34 -19.05 9.58
C ASP A 150 -5.91 -17.77 8.96
N LEU A 151 -5.42 -16.63 9.44
CA LEU A 151 -5.80 -15.31 8.92
C LEU A 151 -5.05 -14.99 7.62
N CYS A 152 -5.75 -14.78 6.51
CA CYS A 152 -5.22 -14.29 5.23
C CYS A 152 -5.80 -12.91 4.85
N ILE A 153 -5.31 -12.33 3.75
CA ILE A 153 -5.91 -11.14 3.16
C ILE A 153 -6.94 -11.57 2.13
N GLY A 154 -8.17 -11.11 2.33
CA GLY A 154 -9.26 -11.20 1.38
C GLY A 154 -9.56 -9.87 0.72
N PHE A 155 -10.53 -9.93 -0.19
CA PHE A 155 -11.08 -8.77 -0.87
C PHE A 155 -12.56 -8.70 -0.55
N GLY A 156 -12.98 -7.63 0.14
CA GLY A 156 -14.36 -7.42 0.53
C GLY A 156 -15.30 -7.22 -0.67
N GLU A 157 -16.56 -6.96 -0.36
CA GLU A 157 -17.57 -6.64 -1.37
C GLU A 157 -17.16 -5.43 -2.21
N GLU A 158 -17.57 -5.45 -3.47
CA GLU A 158 -17.25 -4.40 -4.41
C GLU A 158 -18.01 -3.10 -4.08
N ILE A 159 -17.26 -2.05 -3.78
CA ILE A 159 -17.79 -0.73 -3.44
C ILE A 159 -17.51 0.27 -4.56
N ARG A 160 -18.33 1.31 -4.65
CA ARG A 160 -18.07 2.44 -5.56
C ARG A 160 -16.79 3.16 -5.15
N ALA A 161 -15.96 3.44 -6.15
CA ALA A 161 -14.70 4.16 -6.00
C ALA A 161 -14.66 5.35 -6.95
N GLU A 162 -13.72 6.26 -6.73
CA GLU A 162 -13.43 7.31 -7.70
C GLU A 162 -12.94 6.71 -9.02
N SER A 163 -13.28 7.35 -10.14
CA SER A 163 -12.85 6.92 -11.48
C SER A 163 -11.33 6.88 -11.61
N GLN A 164 -10.81 5.97 -12.46
CA GLN A 164 -9.37 5.89 -12.68
C GLN A 164 -8.96 7.15 -13.39
N HIS A 165 -7.80 7.67 -13.03
CA HIS A 165 -7.13 8.56 -13.95
C HIS A 165 -6.83 7.77 -15.25
N PRO A 166 -7.14 8.32 -16.44
CA PRO A 166 -6.99 7.61 -17.72
C PRO A 166 -5.52 7.35 -18.09
N SER A 167 -4.59 8.11 -17.50
CA SER A 167 -3.16 7.94 -17.67
C SER A 167 -2.41 7.74 -16.35
N THR A 168 -1.26 7.08 -16.45
CA THR A 168 -0.21 7.01 -15.44
C THR A 168 1.11 7.53 -16.03
N TRP A 169 2.21 7.45 -15.30
CA TRP A 169 3.52 7.87 -15.76
C TRP A 169 4.38 6.67 -16.17
N GLU A 170 5.19 6.84 -17.21
CA GLU A 170 6.39 6.03 -17.39
C GLU A 170 7.46 6.46 -16.37
N VAL A 171 8.25 5.50 -15.90
CA VAL A 171 9.18 5.72 -14.78
C VAL A 171 10.53 5.12 -15.09
N LEU A 172 11.58 5.86 -14.78
CA LEU A 172 12.97 5.39 -14.76
C LEU A 172 13.52 5.35 -13.34
N PRO A 173 14.57 4.56 -13.07
CA PRO A 173 15.30 4.62 -11.80
C PRO A 173 15.81 6.04 -11.54
N TYR A 174 15.84 6.44 -10.28
CA TYR A 174 16.57 7.63 -9.87
C TYR A 174 18.08 7.39 -10.00
N GLU A 175 18.85 8.39 -10.45
CA GLU A 175 20.25 8.23 -10.87
C GLU A 175 21.15 7.65 -9.76
N GLU A 176 20.94 8.08 -8.52
CA GLU A 176 21.67 7.57 -7.35
C GLU A 176 21.35 6.11 -7.00
N ASP A 177 20.21 5.58 -7.45
CA ASP A 177 19.75 4.21 -7.18
C ASP A 177 20.14 3.21 -8.26
N VAL A 178 20.87 3.65 -9.30
CA VAL A 178 21.39 2.78 -10.36
C VAL A 178 22.55 1.96 -9.81
N THR A 179 22.23 0.86 -9.14
CA THR A 179 23.23 -0.08 -8.61
C THR A 179 23.87 -0.95 -9.68
N ILE A 180 23.25 -1.05 -10.86
CA ILE A 180 23.71 -1.89 -11.97
C ILE A 180 23.61 -1.09 -13.28
N PRO A 181 24.74 -0.84 -13.99
CA PRO A 181 24.73 -0.26 -15.32
C PRO A 181 23.80 -1.05 -16.25
N GLY A 182 22.83 -0.38 -16.87
CA GLY A 182 21.84 -1.02 -17.75
C GLY A 182 20.57 -1.53 -17.06
N ALA A 183 20.41 -1.36 -15.74
CA ALA A 183 19.13 -1.63 -15.08
C ALA A 183 18.07 -0.61 -15.51
N SER A 184 17.17 -1.02 -16.41
CA SER A 184 16.00 -0.22 -16.82
C SER A 184 14.95 -0.07 -15.70
N LYS A 185 15.05 -0.90 -14.65
CA LYS A 185 13.99 -1.11 -13.65
C LYS A 185 14.35 -0.48 -12.30
N PRO A 186 13.53 0.44 -11.76
CA PRO A 186 13.78 1.02 -10.44
C PRO A 186 13.91 -0.06 -9.36
N SER A 187 14.99 0.00 -8.58
CA SER A 187 15.23 -0.84 -7.42
C SER A 187 14.38 -0.39 -6.23
N THR A 188 14.26 -1.22 -5.19
CA THR A 188 13.52 -0.84 -3.97
C THR A 188 14.44 -0.04 -3.06
N TYR A 189 14.06 1.20 -2.77
CA TYR A 189 14.83 2.11 -1.92
C TYR A 189 14.59 1.83 -0.43
N VAL A 190 13.35 1.52 -0.06
CA VAL A 190 12.96 1.08 1.30
C VAL A 190 11.77 0.13 1.22
N SER A 191 11.74 -0.83 2.16
CA SER A 191 10.58 -1.71 2.34
C SER A 191 10.10 -1.78 3.79
N PHE A 192 8.78 -1.84 3.96
CA PHE A 192 8.12 -2.03 5.25
C PHE A 192 7.31 -3.33 5.21
N VAL A 193 7.59 -4.24 6.13
CA VAL A 193 6.98 -5.58 6.19
C VAL A 193 6.16 -5.72 7.47
N PHE A 194 4.84 -5.71 7.32
CA PHE A 194 3.91 -5.94 8.43
C PHE A 194 3.49 -7.41 8.44
N ARG A 195 3.95 -8.15 9.45
CA ARG A 195 3.61 -9.55 9.68
C ARG A 195 2.32 -9.60 10.48
N TYR A 196 1.21 -9.95 9.85
CA TYR A 196 -0.08 -9.91 10.52
C TYR A 196 -0.51 -11.30 11.02
N ARG A 197 -1.06 -11.35 12.23
CA ARG A 197 -1.61 -12.55 12.87
C ARG A 197 -2.87 -12.21 13.66
N SER A 198 -3.62 -13.22 14.06
CA SER A 198 -4.74 -12.99 14.97
C SER A 198 -4.22 -12.45 16.31
N PRO A 199 -5.01 -11.64 17.04
CA PRO A 199 -4.60 -11.13 18.35
C PRO A 199 -4.24 -12.25 19.31
N GLU A 200 -5.04 -13.32 19.31
CA GLU A 200 -4.87 -14.48 20.19
C GLU A 200 -3.53 -15.19 19.91
N PHE A 201 -3.12 -15.27 18.64
CA PHE A 201 -1.81 -15.80 18.27
C PHE A 201 -0.68 -14.93 18.81
N LEU A 202 -0.78 -13.60 18.68
CA LEU A 202 0.26 -12.69 19.16
C LEU A 202 0.38 -12.73 20.69
N GLU A 203 -0.74 -12.82 21.40
CA GLU A 203 -0.78 -12.97 22.86
C GLU A 203 -0.20 -14.32 23.31
N ALA A 204 -0.59 -15.42 22.67
CA ALA A 204 -0.09 -16.75 22.99
C ALA A 204 1.42 -16.91 22.76
N GLN A 205 1.99 -16.14 21.81
CA GLN A 205 3.43 -16.10 21.56
C GLN A 205 4.16 -15.07 22.45
N GLY A 206 3.46 -14.35 23.33
CA GLY A 206 4.05 -13.28 24.15
C GLY A 206 4.53 -12.07 23.33
N ILE A 207 4.06 -11.92 22.10
CA ILE A 207 4.40 -10.79 21.21
C ILE A 207 3.57 -9.56 21.57
N ALA A 208 2.28 -9.77 21.83
CA ALA A 208 1.38 -8.74 22.32
C ALA A 208 1.16 -8.95 23.83
N VAL A 209 1.38 -7.90 24.62
CA VAL A 209 0.90 -7.87 26.00
C VAL A 209 -0.59 -7.61 25.89
N GLY A 210 -1.41 -8.61 26.24
CA GLY A 210 -2.85 -8.40 26.36
C GLY A 210 -3.07 -7.20 27.27
N GLU A 211 -3.79 -6.19 26.79
CA GLU A 211 -4.37 -5.22 27.71
C GLU A 211 -5.26 -6.04 28.63
N GLU A 212 -4.80 -6.32 29.85
CA GLU A 212 -5.65 -6.93 30.86
C GLU A 212 -6.87 -6.03 30.97
N ILE A 213 -7.98 -6.45 30.35
CA ILE A 213 -9.29 -5.87 30.60
C ILE A 213 -9.38 -5.87 32.12
N PRO A 214 -9.43 -4.71 32.80
CA PRO A 214 -9.38 -4.68 34.25
C PRO A 214 -10.50 -5.60 34.72
N LYS A 215 -10.13 -6.76 35.31
CA LYS A 215 -11.12 -7.68 35.85
C LYS A 215 -12.00 -6.82 36.74
N PRO A 216 -13.33 -6.76 36.51
CA PRO A 216 -14.19 -5.90 37.30
C PRO A 216 -13.90 -6.23 38.75
N ARG A 217 -13.34 -5.24 39.48
CA ARG A 217 -13.00 -5.41 40.89
C ARG A 217 -14.24 -5.98 41.54
N PRO A 218 -14.18 -7.16 42.19
CA PRO A 218 -15.36 -7.70 42.85
C PRO A 218 -15.86 -6.60 43.76
N ALA A 219 -17.11 -6.17 43.54
CA ALA A 219 -17.68 -5.03 44.23
C ALA A 219 -17.46 -5.25 45.73
N THR A 220 -16.52 -4.50 46.33
CA THR A 220 -16.33 -4.48 47.77
C THR A 220 -17.66 -4.04 48.32
N ARG A 221 -18.39 -5.01 48.85
CA ARG A 221 -19.73 -4.90 49.40
C ARG A 221 -19.65 -3.77 50.42
N ALA A 222 -20.11 -2.58 50.03
CA ALA A 222 -20.11 -1.43 50.89
C ALA A 222 -20.87 -1.82 52.16
N THR A 223 -20.15 -1.89 53.27
CA THR A 223 -20.71 -2.12 54.58
C THR A 223 -21.72 -1.01 54.81
N ARG A 224 -23.00 -1.36 54.74
CA ARG A 224 -24.12 -0.48 55.09
C ARG A 224 -23.88 0.01 56.52
N GLN A 225 -23.33 1.21 56.67
CA GLN A 225 -23.43 1.93 57.92
C GLN A 225 -24.90 2.32 58.09
N ALA A 226 -25.52 1.69 59.08
CA ALA A 226 -26.88 1.96 59.49
C ALA A 226 -26.94 3.39 60.06
N VAL A 227 -27.39 4.35 59.25
CA VAL A 227 -27.80 5.66 59.73
C VAL A 227 -29.15 5.49 60.41
N ARG A 228 -29.15 5.70 61.73
CA ARG A 228 -30.33 5.71 62.60
C ARG A 228 -31.28 6.84 62.19
N ARG A 229 -32.57 6.51 62.26
CA ARG A 229 -33.74 7.39 62.15
C ARG A 229 -33.66 8.58 63.12
N VAL A 230 -34.05 9.76 62.66
CA VAL A 230 -34.76 10.75 63.49
C VAL A 230 -36.05 11.11 62.75
N ALA A 231 -37.16 10.96 63.46
CA ALA A 231 -38.50 11.26 63.03
C ALA A 231 -38.88 12.68 63.49
N SER A 232 -39.55 13.43 62.62
CA SER A 232 -40.60 14.37 63.01
C SER A 232 -41.45 14.76 61.78
N LEU A 233 -42.76 14.80 62.02
CA LEU A 233 -43.89 14.94 61.10
C LEU A 233 -44.50 16.39 61.23
N PRO A 234 -45.59 16.77 60.50
CA PRO A 234 -45.85 18.05 59.80
C PRO A 234 -46.91 18.91 60.57
N PRO A 235 -47.75 19.84 60.01
CA PRO A 235 -47.95 20.33 58.63
C PRO A 235 -48.11 21.87 58.48
N HIS A 236 -48.26 22.40 57.25
CA HIS A 236 -49.29 23.42 56.97
C HIS A 236 -49.54 23.66 55.47
N ILE A 237 -50.82 23.92 55.23
CA ILE A 237 -51.61 24.17 54.00
C ILE A 237 -51.32 25.55 53.39
N HIS A 238 -51.60 25.69 52.08
CA HIS A 238 -52.06 26.84 51.27
C HIS A 238 -51.35 26.80 49.90
N GLN A 239 -51.90 27.18 48.75
CA GLN A 239 -53.23 27.51 48.22
C GLN A 239 -53.00 27.74 46.71
N GLU A 240 -54.08 27.68 45.93
CA GLU A 240 -54.20 27.85 44.47
C GLU A 240 -53.31 28.93 43.82
N SER A 241 -52.92 28.72 42.55
CA SER A 241 -53.21 29.64 41.42
C SER A 241 -52.53 29.21 40.11
N ALA A 242 -53.38 28.93 39.12
CA ALA A 242 -53.30 29.21 37.68
C ALA A 242 -51.95 29.42 36.94
N SER A 243 -51.89 28.75 35.78
CA SER A 243 -51.49 29.29 34.47
C SER A 243 -50.03 29.75 34.28
N SER A 244 -49.26 28.99 33.48
CA SER A 244 -48.76 29.48 32.18
C SER A 244 -47.94 28.45 31.41
N ALA A 245 -48.27 28.35 30.12
CA ALA A 245 -47.40 28.11 28.97
C ALA A 245 -46.44 26.89 28.98
N GLU A 246 -46.94 25.85 28.34
CA GLU A 246 -46.19 24.75 27.74
C GLU A 246 -45.13 25.28 26.73
N ARG A 247 -43.85 25.05 27.00
CA ARG A 247 -42.74 25.21 26.05
C ARG A 247 -42.19 23.83 25.67
N PRO A 248 -41.98 23.53 24.38
CA PRO A 248 -41.60 22.20 23.95
C PRO A 248 -40.14 21.85 24.27
N ALA A 249 -39.93 20.54 24.42
CA ALA A 249 -38.72 19.86 24.83
C ALA A 249 -37.45 20.29 24.07
N LYS A 250 -36.42 20.66 24.83
CA LYS A 250 -35.04 20.68 24.34
C LYS A 250 -34.57 19.25 24.14
N ARG A 251 -34.37 18.86 22.88
CA ARG A 251 -33.74 17.60 22.47
C ARG A 251 -32.39 17.43 23.18
N PRO A 252 -32.04 16.21 23.64
CA PRO A 252 -30.70 15.92 24.12
C PRO A 252 -29.72 16.07 22.96
N ARG A 253 -28.79 17.02 23.10
CA ARG A 253 -27.67 17.22 22.20
C ARG A 253 -26.75 16.02 22.38
N LEU A 254 -26.86 15.04 21.48
CA LEU A 254 -25.86 13.98 21.30
C LEU A 254 -24.52 14.67 21.09
N SER A 255 -23.68 14.64 22.13
CA SER A 255 -22.26 14.91 22.02
C SER A 255 -21.65 13.75 21.22
N SER A 256 -21.68 13.86 19.90
CA SER A 256 -20.80 13.06 19.07
C SER A 256 -19.37 13.44 19.44
N SER A 257 -18.73 12.55 20.20
CA SER A 257 -17.28 12.51 20.37
C SER A 257 -16.65 12.27 19.00
N THR A 258 -16.55 13.32 18.20
CA THR A 258 -15.76 13.36 16.98
C THR A 258 -14.30 13.33 17.44
N GLN A 259 -13.71 12.14 17.51
CA GLN A 259 -12.26 12.04 17.60
C GLN A 259 -11.70 12.82 16.42
N ALA A 260 -10.95 13.86 16.73
CA ALA A 260 -10.31 14.71 15.75
C ALA A 260 -9.39 13.82 14.90
N PHE A 261 -9.79 13.57 13.65
CA PHE A 261 -8.83 13.22 12.62
C PHE A 261 -7.73 14.29 12.61
N PRO A 262 -6.48 13.96 12.27
CA PRO A 262 -5.47 14.99 12.02
C PRO A 262 -5.95 15.87 10.87
N THR A 263 -6.55 17.01 11.18
CA THR A 263 -7.23 17.96 10.27
C THR A 263 -6.26 18.69 9.34
N GLY A 264 -4.98 18.32 9.32
CA GLY A 264 -3.96 18.90 8.45
C GLY A 264 -3.71 18.13 7.15
N VAL A 265 -4.31 16.96 6.93
CA VAL A 265 -4.04 16.19 5.70
C VAL A 265 -4.84 16.80 4.54
N ARG A 266 -4.22 17.76 3.84
CA ARG A 266 -4.71 18.37 2.61
C ARG A 266 -5.21 17.27 1.68
N ARG A 267 -6.45 17.40 1.20
CA ARG A 267 -7.07 16.44 0.27
C ARG A 267 -6.09 16.21 -0.90
N PRO A 268 -5.72 14.95 -1.22
CA PRO A 268 -4.75 14.70 -2.26
C PRO A 268 -5.19 15.37 -3.56
N SER A 269 -4.26 16.08 -4.21
CA SER A 269 -4.50 16.69 -5.53
C SER A 269 -4.96 15.59 -6.51
N ALA A 270 -5.64 15.98 -7.59
CA ALA A 270 -6.04 15.03 -8.63
C ALA A 270 -4.82 14.25 -9.19
N GLU A 271 -3.64 14.85 -9.20
CA GLU A 271 -2.39 14.22 -9.64
C GLU A 271 -1.94 13.08 -8.71
N ASN A 272 -2.11 13.25 -7.38
CA ASN A 272 -1.82 12.21 -6.38
C ASN A 272 -2.80 11.02 -6.46
N ARG A 273 -3.79 11.08 -7.34
CA ARG A 273 -4.72 9.97 -7.61
C ARG A 273 -4.21 8.97 -8.63
N ARG A 274 -3.12 9.29 -9.34
CA ARG A 274 -2.51 8.37 -10.30
C ARG A 274 -1.94 7.14 -9.58
N ILE A 275 -2.19 5.98 -10.18
CA ILE A 275 -1.77 4.67 -9.65
C ILE A 275 -0.41 4.33 -10.24
N ALA A 276 0.52 3.89 -9.38
CA ALA A 276 1.85 3.45 -9.82
C ALA A 276 1.73 2.24 -10.77
N SER A 277 2.60 2.16 -11.77
CA SER A 277 2.62 1.03 -12.68
C SER A 277 4.00 0.42 -12.82
N TRP A 278 4.01 -0.91 -12.95
CA TRP A 278 5.20 -1.67 -13.26
C TRP A 278 5.23 -2.21 -14.70
N ALA A 279 4.18 -2.05 -15.51
CA ALA A 279 4.18 -2.64 -16.84
C ALA A 279 5.35 -2.07 -17.63
N ALA A 280 6.40 -2.87 -17.80
CA ALA A 280 7.53 -2.54 -18.64
C ALA A 280 6.95 -2.24 -20.00
N THR A 281 7.39 -1.14 -20.59
CA THR A 281 7.24 -0.87 -22.02
C THR A 281 8.03 -1.99 -22.71
N ALA A 282 7.43 -3.17 -22.84
CA ALA A 282 7.91 -4.21 -23.72
C ALA A 282 7.60 -3.69 -25.12
N SER A 283 8.46 -2.82 -25.63
CA SER A 283 8.57 -2.62 -27.06
C SER A 283 9.20 -3.89 -27.62
N GLU A 284 8.39 -4.94 -27.81
CA GLU A 284 8.75 -5.98 -28.77
C GLU A 284 8.55 -5.38 -30.16
N PRO A 285 9.62 -5.23 -30.97
CA PRO A 285 9.41 -5.02 -32.39
C PRO A 285 8.81 -6.30 -32.95
N THR A 286 7.55 -6.24 -33.37
CA THR A 286 6.89 -7.28 -34.15
C THR A 286 7.66 -7.47 -35.45
N ILE A 287 8.64 -8.39 -35.45
CA ILE A 287 9.18 -8.96 -36.68
C ILE A 287 8.21 -10.06 -37.07
N THR A 288 7.28 -9.73 -37.96
CA THR A 288 6.56 -10.70 -38.76
C THR A 288 7.55 -11.48 -39.61
N SER A 289 7.84 -12.73 -39.25
CA SER A 289 8.33 -13.72 -40.19
C SER A 289 7.34 -14.88 -40.24
N LEU A 290 6.49 -14.85 -41.26
CA LEU A 290 5.87 -16.04 -41.83
C LEU A 290 6.96 -16.81 -42.57
N GLY A 291 7.11 -18.09 -42.28
CA GLY A 291 8.03 -18.95 -43.00
C GLY A 291 8.06 -20.37 -42.43
N GLU A 292 7.12 -21.19 -42.88
CA GLU A 292 7.16 -22.65 -42.76
C GLU A 292 8.52 -23.20 -43.20
N SER A 293 9.10 -24.10 -42.42
CA SER A 293 9.73 -25.32 -42.96
C SER A 293 10.06 -26.30 -41.84
N GLN A 294 9.38 -27.45 -41.91
CA GLN A 294 9.95 -28.73 -41.51
C GLN A 294 11.28 -28.93 -42.24
N PHE A 295 12.30 -29.53 -41.62
CA PHE A 295 13.05 -30.67 -42.16
C PHE A 295 14.23 -31.04 -41.22
N PHE A 296 14.18 -32.31 -40.78
CA PHE A 296 15.26 -33.27 -40.58
C PHE A 296 16.66 -32.82 -40.10
N LEU A 297 17.07 -33.41 -38.98
CA LEU A 297 18.48 -33.61 -38.62
C LEU A 297 19.13 -34.64 -39.56
N PRO A 298 20.38 -34.39 -39.98
CA PRO A 298 21.33 -35.50 -40.02
C PRO A 298 22.69 -35.16 -39.39
N VAL A 299 23.10 -36.07 -38.52
CA VAL A 299 24.40 -36.76 -38.42
C VAL A 299 25.67 -36.01 -38.89
N THR A 300 26.60 -35.96 -37.94
CA THR A 300 27.99 -35.51 -37.98
C THR A 300 28.87 -36.18 -39.03
N LYS A 301 29.79 -35.41 -39.63
CA LYS A 301 31.16 -35.85 -39.96
C LYS A 301 32.17 -34.67 -39.83
N PRO A 302 33.41 -34.95 -39.40
CA PRO A 302 34.43 -33.92 -39.16
C PRO A 302 35.23 -33.65 -40.44
N TYR A 303 35.62 -32.39 -40.64
CA TYR A 303 36.67 -32.04 -41.60
C TYR A 303 37.71 -31.14 -40.93
N PHE A 304 38.95 -31.64 -40.92
CA PHE A 304 40.18 -30.89 -40.76
C PHE A 304 40.50 -30.14 -42.06
N GLY A 305 41.01 -28.90 -41.98
CA GLY A 305 41.61 -28.21 -43.13
C GLY A 305 41.82 -26.71 -42.99
N ALA A 306 42.93 -26.33 -42.34
CA ALA A 306 43.90 -25.25 -42.59
C ALA A 306 43.50 -23.78 -42.97
N PRO A 307 44.39 -22.79 -42.66
CA PRO A 307 44.08 -21.36 -42.55
C PRO A 307 44.55 -20.50 -43.76
N LEU A 308 44.49 -19.16 -43.58
CA LEU A 308 44.89 -18.03 -44.47
C LEU A 308 43.67 -17.44 -45.23
N THR A 309 43.42 -16.13 -45.37
CA THR A 309 44.28 -14.93 -45.49
C THR A 309 43.49 -13.64 -45.15
N ASN A 310 44.26 -12.59 -44.82
CA ASN A 310 43.92 -11.16 -44.73
C ASN A 310 43.02 -10.59 -45.85
N ILE A 311 42.09 -9.70 -45.50
CA ILE A 311 41.56 -8.58 -46.33
C ILE A 311 41.13 -7.46 -45.36
N THR A 312 41.94 -6.41 -45.17
CA THR A 312 41.88 -5.05 -45.80
C THR A 312 40.86 -4.11 -45.15
N LEU A 313 41.41 -3.12 -44.44
CA LEU A 313 40.77 -1.90 -43.94
C LEU A 313 40.61 -0.93 -45.12
N ASP A 314 39.41 -0.45 -45.38
CA ASP A 314 39.19 0.77 -46.14
C ASP A 314 38.80 1.90 -45.17
N ALA A 315 39.69 2.89 -45.14
CA ALA A 315 39.46 4.23 -44.65
C ALA A 315 39.11 5.09 -45.87
N ASP A 316 37.98 5.79 -45.82
CA ASP A 316 37.78 7.14 -46.37
C ASP A 316 36.29 7.46 -46.48
N SER A 317 35.83 8.43 -45.70
CA SER A 317 34.87 9.43 -46.20
C SER A 317 34.79 10.59 -45.20
N SER A 318 35.66 11.57 -45.43
CA SER A 318 35.53 12.95 -45.01
C SER A 318 34.32 13.60 -45.68
N VAL A 319 33.41 14.20 -44.91
CA VAL A 319 32.51 15.26 -45.41
C VAL A 319 32.47 16.39 -44.40
N THR A 320 33.04 17.50 -44.83
CA THR A 320 32.95 18.87 -44.31
C THR A 320 31.61 19.50 -44.69
N SER A 321 30.98 20.23 -43.77
CA SER A 321 30.00 21.31 -44.05
C SER A 321 29.80 22.08 -42.74
N GLU A 322 30.52 23.18 -42.54
CA GLU A 322 30.08 24.56 -42.82
C GLU A 322 28.98 25.07 -41.87
N SER A 323 29.43 25.93 -40.95
CA SER A 323 28.65 26.86 -40.14
C SER A 323 27.96 27.92 -40.99
N PRO A 324 26.90 28.56 -40.45
CA PRO A 324 26.83 30.00 -40.55
C PRO A 324 26.59 30.68 -39.20
N ASP A 325 27.42 31.70 -38.97
CA ASP A 325 27.20 32.78 -38.01
C ASP A 325 25.89 33.52 -38.32
N LEU A 326 25.11 33.84 -37.29
CA LEU A 326 24.21 34.99 -37.31
C LEU A 326 24.29 35.74 -35.99
N SER A 327 24.90 36.92 -36.10
CA SER A 327 24.93 38.05 -35.20
C SER A 327 23.56 38.74 -35.04
N GLY A 328 23.35 39.37 -33.87
CA GLY A 328 22.32 40.40 -33.61
C GLY A 328 21.26 39.93 -32.60
N SER A 329 20.86 40.68 -31.58
CA SER A 329 20.99 42.11 -31.30
C SER A 329 20.68 42.37 -29.82
N SER A 330 21.31 43.40 -29.28
CA SER A 330 21.03 44.05 -28.00
C SER A 330 19.68 44.78 -27.99
N GLN A 331 18.90 44.63 -26.92
CA GLN A 331 17.97 45.58 -26.27
C GLN A 331 17.71 45.01 -24.86
N GLY A 332 17.91 45.66 -23.71
CA GLY A 332 17.78 47.07 -23.40
C GLY A 332 16.40 47.31 -22.78
N PHE A 333 16.23 47.02 -21.48
CA PHE A 333 15.08 47.49 -20.70
C PHE A 333 15.54 48.06 -19.36
N GLN A 334 15.04 49.27 -19.12
CA GLN A 334 15.08 50.06 -17.88
C GLN A 334 14.29 49.39 -16.76
#